data_AF-A0A6H5KJC4-F1
#
_entry.id   AF-A0A6H5KJC4-F1
#
_cell.length_a   1.000
_cell.length_b   1.000
_cell.length_c   1.000
_cell.angle_alpha   90.00
_cell.angle_beta   90.00
_cell.angle_gamma   90.00
#
_symmetry.space_group_name_H-M   'P 1'
#
loop_
_entity.id
_entity.type
_entity.pdbx_description
1 polymer ?
#
loop_
_entity_poly.entity_id
_entity_poly.type
_entity_poly.pdbx_seq_one_letter_code
_entity_poly.pdbx_strand_id
1 'polypeptide(L)' 'MVMMSLELTDVLPFKTVYLHAMVRDKFGRKMSKTLGNVIDPLEVYRTKL' A
#
# COMPACT_ATOMS: atom_id res chain seq x y z
N MET A 1 6.77 -13.96 -0.64
CA MET A 1 6.74 -13.97 -2.12
C MET A 1 8.10 -14.37 -2.68
N VAL A 2 9.16 -13.56 -2.50
CA VAL A 2 10.49 -13.88 -3.06
C VAL A 2 11.05 -15.20 -2.53
N MET A 3 11.22 -15.35 -1.20
CA MET A 3 11.82 -16.55 -0.62
C MET A 3 11.06 -17.84 -0.96
N MET A 4 9.73 -17.79 -0.89
CA MET A 4 8.88 -18.94 -1.24
C MET A 4 8.99 -19.32 -2.72
N SER A 5 9.10 -18.32 -3.62
CA SER A 5 9.27 -18.57 -5.05
C SER A 5 10.62 -19.23 -5.34
N LEU A 6 11.68 -18.76 -4.70
CA LEU A 6 13.01 -19.36 -4.83
C LEU A 6 13.03 -20.79 -4.31
N GLU A 7 12.41 -21.06 -3.15
CA GLU A 7 12.35 -22.41 -2.59
C GLU A 7 11.61 -23.41 -3.48
N LEU A 8 10.51 -22.98 -4.10
CA LEU A 8 9.65 -23.90 -4.86
C LEU A 8 9.99 -23.99 -6.35
N THR A 9 10.61 -22.95 -6.92
CA THR A 9 10.76 -22.83 -8.37
C THR A 9 12.15 -22.37 -8.82
N ASP A 10 13.02 -21.97 -7.88
CA ASP A 10 14.33 -21.37 -8.16
C ASP A 10 14.28 -20.14 -9.10
N VAL A 11 13.12 -19.48 -9.15
CA VAL A 11 12.87 -18.32 -10.02
C VAL A 11 12.29 -17.18 -9.20
N LEU A 12 12.76 -15.96 -9.46
CA LEU A 12 12.19 -14.74 -8.87
C LEU A 12 10.79 -14.47 -9.42
N PRO A 13 9.81 -14.11 -8.57
CA PRO A 13 8.40 -13.96 -8.98
C PRO A 13 8.15 -12.71 -9.83
N PHE A 14 9.07 -11.74 -9.81
CA PHE A 14 9.00 -10.50 -10.57
C PHE A 14 10.42 -9.98 -10.84
N LYS A 15 10.60 -9.33 -12.00
CA LYS A 15 11.89 -8.75 -12.42
C LYS A 15 12.11 -7.34 -11.87
N THR A 16 11.03 -6.58 -11.68
CA THR A 16 11.08 -5.19 -11.24
C THR A 16 10.14 -4.99 -10.06
N VAL A 17 10.65 -4.36 -9.01
CA VAL A 17 9.86 -3.95 -7.85
C VAL A 17 9.80 -2.43 -7.84
N TYR A 18 8.60 -1.87 -7.98
CA TYR A 18 8.37 -0.43 -7.87
C TYR A 18 7.74 -0.11 -6.52
N LEU A 19 8.42 0.70 -5.71
CA LEU A 19 7.96 1.10 -4.39
C LEU A 19 7.42 2.53 -4.44
N HIS A 20 6.19 2.73 -3.98
CA HIS A 20 5.61 4.06 -3.81
C HIS A 20 5.57 4.45 -2.33
N ALA A 21 5.51 5.76 -2.07
CA ALA A 21 5.41 6.29 -0.72
C ALA A 21 4.06 5.97 -0.07
N MET A 22 4.04 6.00 1.27
CA MET A 22 2.83 5.85 2.07
C MET A 22 2.10 7.18 2.20
N VAL A 23 0.78 7.17 2.06
CA VAL A 23 -0.08 8.32 2.38
C VAL A 23 -0.07 8.57 3.89
N ARG A 24 -0.04 9.85 4.28
CA ARG A 24 -0.02 10.29 5.68
C ARG A 24 -1.25 11.13 6.00
N ASP A 25 -1.62 11.15 7.27
CA ASP A 25 -2.65 12.05 7.78
C ASP A 25 -2.12 13.47 8.00
N LYS A 26 -3.00 14.39 8.44
CA LYS A 26 -2.67 15.79 8.72
C LYS A 26 -1.60 15.98 9.82
N PHE A 27 -1.32 14.96 10.61
CA PHE A 27 -0.28 14.96 11.65
C PHE A 27 0.99 14.22 11.20
N GLY A 28 1.07 13.83 9.92
CA GLY A 28 2.21 13.12 9.36
C GLY A 28 2.26 11.64 9.75
N ARG A 29 1.23 11.07 10.37
CA ARG A 29 1.21 9.65 10.74
C ARG A 29 0.83 8.81 9.53
N LYS A 30 1.36 7.58 9.44
CA LYS A 30 0.97 6.62 8.41
C LYS A 30 -0.54 6.40 8.45
N MET A 31 -1.20 6.54 7.29
CA MET A 31 -2.61 6.18 7.16
C MET A 31 -2.77 4.66 7.29
N SER A 32 -3.59 4.18 8.23
CA SER A 32 -3.84 2.75 8.42
C SER A 32 -5.14 2.46 9.17
N LYS A 33 -5.78 1.33 8.86
CA LYS A 33 -7.04 0.90 9.49
C LYS A 33 -6.87 0.67 11.00
N THR A 34 -5.77 0.05 11.40
CA THR A 34 -5.47 -0.24 12.82
C THR A 34 -5.33 1.03 13.65
N LEU A 35 -4.74 2.09 13.08
CA LEU A 35 -4.65 3.39 13.73
C LEU A 35 -5.97 4.17 13.69
N GLY A 36 -6.92 3.77 12.83
CA GLY A 36 -8.22 4.41 12.69
C GLY A 36 -8.21 5.73 11.91
N ASN A 37 -7.09 6.08 11.25
CA ASN A 37 -6.92 7.36 10.56
C ASN A 37 -7.06 7.26 9.04
N VAL A 38 -7.92 6.35 8.56
CA VAL A 38 -8.24 6.19 7.13
C VAL A 38 -9.40 7.09 6.72
N ILE A 39 -9.43 7.47 5.44
CA ILE A 39 -10.54 8.18 4.81
C ILE A 39 -11.10 7.29 3.69
N ASP A 40 -12.42 7.27 3.50
CA ASP A 40 -13.04 6.58 2.36
C ASP A 40 -12.70 7.32 1.06
N PRO A 41 -12.03 6.68 0.08
CA PRO A 41 -11.74 7.31 -1.20
C PRO A 41 -12.98 7.78 -1.96
N LEU A 42 -14.13 7.11 -1.79
CA LEU A 42 -15.38 7.50 -2.45
C LEU A 42 -15.97 8.78 -1.86
N GLU A 43 -15.77 9.03 -0.57
CA GLU A 43 -16.16 10.28 0.08
C GLU A 43 -15.34 11.46 -0.47
N VAL A 44 -14.03 11.24 -0.68
CA VAL A 44 -13.14 12.24 -1.29
C VAL A 44 -13.56 12.59 -2.72
N TYR A 45 -13.99 11.59 -3.50
CA TYR A 45 -14.50 11.79 -4.85
C TYR A 45 -15.81 12.59 -4.86
N ARG A 46 -16.78 12.23 -3.99
CA ARG A 46 -18.12 12.83 -3.95
C ARG A 46 -18.11 14.29 -3.49
N THR A 47 -17.19 14.68 -2.64
CA THR A 47 -17.10 16.06 -2.09
C THR A 47 -16.60 17.10 -3.12
N LYS A 48 -16.24 16.68 -4.35
CA LYS A 48 -15.70 17.54 -5.41
C LYS A 48 -16.69 17.90 -6.54
N LEU A 49 -18.00 17.76 -6.32
CA LEU A 49 -19.06 18.29 -7.18
C LEU A 49 -19.97 19.23 -6.38
#